data_AF-A0A496Z8T6-F1
#
_entry.id   AF-A0A496Z8T6-F1
#
_cell.length_a   1.000
_cell.length_b   1.000
_cell.length_c   1.000
_cell.angle_alpha   90.00
_cell.angle_beta   90.00
_cell.angle_gamma   90.00
#
_symmetry.space_group_name_H-M   'P 1'
#
loop_
_entity.id
_entity.type
_entity.pdbx_description
1 polymer ?
#
loop_
_entity_poly.entity_id
_entity_poly.type
_entity_poly.pdbx_seq_one_letter_code
_entity_poly.pdbx_strand_id
1 'polypeptide(L)'
;SNALSSILAKRVQQAGVRIPRDVPKGMHSLRHTLASVMLANDVKLPVISSTLGHITSEATNIYLHTDISRLRECVLDPEEVLSHEEK
;
A
#
# COMPACT_ATOMS: atom_id res chain seq x y z
N SER A 1 1.57 -16.20 -16.26
CA SER A 1 0.18 -15.81 -15.92
C SER A 1 -0.41 -14.90 -17.01
N ASN A 2 -0.62 -15.40 -18.24
CA ASN A 2 -1.01 -14.55 -19.37
C ASN A 2 -2.53 -14.38 -19.56
N ALA A 3 -3.34 -15.38 -19.17
CA ALA A 3 -4.79 -15.34 -19.38
C ALA A 3 -5.50 -14.29 -18.50
N LEU A 4 -5.11 -14.16 -17.22
CA LEU A 4 -5.69 -13.15 -16.33
C LEU A 4 -5.32 -11.73 -16.78
N SER A 5 -4.07 -11.53 -17.21
CA SER A 5 -3.61 -10.24 -17.72
C SER A 5 -4.34 -9.83 -19.02
N SER A 6 -4.66 -10.78 -19.91
CA SER A 6 -5.42 -10.47 -21.13
C SER A 6 -6.89 -10.14 -20.84
N ILE A 7 -7.53 -10.86 -19.91
CA ILE A 7 -8.88 -10.52 -19.44
C ILE A 7 -8.86 -9.13 -18.82
N LEU A 8 -7.90 -8.83 -17.94
CA LEU A 8 -7.76 -7.52 -17.31
C LEU A 8 -7.63 -6.41 -18.36
N ALA A 9 -6.74 -6.59 -19.34
CA ALA A 9 -6.57 -5.62 -20.42
C ALA A 9 -7.87 -5.35 -21.18
N LYS A 10 -8.64 -6.40 -21.49
CA LYS A 10 -9.96 -6.28 -22.14
C LYS A 10 -10.95 -5.50 -21.26
N ARG A 11 -11.00 -5.78 -19.96
CA ARG A 11 -11.90 -5.09 -19.03
C ARG A 11 -11.54 -3.62 -18.84
N VAL A 12 -10.25 -3.31 -18.69
CA VAL A 12 -9.74 -1.94 -18.62
C VAL A 12 -10.12 -1.14 -19.86
N GLN A 13 -9.95 -1.75 -21.05
CA GLN A 13 -10.35 -1.13 -22.32
C GLN A 13 -11.87 -0.88 -22.39
N GLN A 14 -12.68 -1.87 -22.00
CA GLN A 14 -14.15 -1.74 -21.98
C GLN A 14 -14.63 -0.67 -21.00
N ALA A 15 -13.94 -0.49 -19.87
CA ALA A 15 -14.25 0.54 -18.88
C ALA A 15 -13.79 1.95 -19.30
N GLY A 16 -13.11 2.10 -20.44
CA GLY A 16 -12.58 3.40 -20.89
C GLY A 16 -11.40 3.91 -20.06
N VAL A 17 -10.79 3.06 -19.23
CA VAL A 17 -9.68 3.44 -18.35
C VAL A 17 -8.38 3.44 -19.15
N ARG A 18 -7.72 4.59 -19.24
CA ARG A 18 -6.42 4.73 -19.89
C ARG A 18 -5.30 4.44 -18.90
N ILE A 19 -4.61 3.32 -19.09
CA ILE A 19 -3.39 2.99 -18.33
C ILE A 19 -2.17 3.31 -19.20
N PRO A 20 -1.22 4.14 -18.72
CA PRO A 20 0.03 4.44 -19.42
C PRO A 20 0.81 3.17 -19.81
N ARG A 21 1.72 3.27 -20.78
CA ARG A 21 2.48 2.10 -21.27
C ARG A 21 3.61 1.68 -20.33
N ASP A 22 4.17 2.63 -19.61
CA ASP A 22 5.26 2.53 -18.65
C ASP A 22 4.82 1.96 -17.29
N VAL A 23 3.51 1.96 -17.01
CA VAL A 23 2.98 1.38 -15.77
C VAL A 23 2.90 -0.14 -15.88
N PRO A 24 3.43 -0.92 -14.91
CA PRO A 24 3.29 -2.37 -14.88
C PRO A 24 1.82 -2.81 -14.90
N LYS A 25 1.47 -3.79 -15.75
CA LYS A 25 0.09 -4.27 -15.93
C LYS A 25 -0.04 -5.71 -15.49
N GLY A 26 -1.04 -6.00 -14.67
CA GLY A 26 -1.36 -7.36 -14.27
C GLY A 26 -1.98 -7.45 -12.89
N MET A 27 -2.32 -8.68 -12.49
CA MET A 27 -2.93 -8.97 -11.19
C MET A 27 -2.07 -8.49 -10.02
N HIS A 28 -0.76 -8.59 -10.16
CA HIS A 28 0.19 -8.14 -9.17
C HIS A 28 0.18 -6.61 -8.99
N SER A 29 0.17 -5.84 -10.08
CA SER A 29 0.01 -4.38 -10.02
C SER A 29 -1.30 -3.96 -9.35
N LEU A 30 -2.39 -4.68 -9.62
CA LEU A 30 -3.68 -4.45 -8.96
C LEU A 30 -3.60 -4.74 -7.46
N ARG A 31 -2.98 -5.86 -7.08
CA ARG A 31 -2.77 -6.23 -5.68
C ARG A 31 -1.97 -5.15 -4.94
N HIS A 32 -0.88 -4.69 -5.53
CA HIS A 32 -0.06 -3.62 -4.98
C HIS A 32 -0.86 -2.32 -4.84
N THR A 33 -1.59 -1.92 -5.89
CA THR A 33 -2.42 -0.71 -5.86
C THR A 33 -3.49 -0.78 -4.77
N LEU A 34 -4.16 -1.92 -4.62
CA LEU A 34 -5.17 -2.13 -3.58
C LEU A 34 -4.56 -2.00 -2.17
N ALA A 35 -3.41 -2.63 -1.92
CA ALA A 35 -2.70 -2.53 -0.65
C ALA A 35 -2.35 -1.07 -0.30
N SER A 36 -1.73 -0.36 -1.25
CA SER A 36 -1.33 1.03 -1.08
C SER A 36 -2.53 1.94 -0.82
N VAL A 37 -3.64 1.77 -1.56
CA VAL A 37 -4.85 2.58 -1.37
C VAL A 37 -5.51 2.31 -0.01
N MET A 38 -5.65 1.05 0.39
CA MET A 38 -6.24 0.73 1.71
C MET A 38 -5.41 1.33 2.85
N LEU A 39 -4.10 1.24 2.74
CA LEU A 39 -3.19 1.78 3.75
C LEU A 39 -3.21 3.31 3.81
N ALA A 40 -3.25 3.98 2.65
CA ALA A 40 -3.39 5.43 2.57
C ALA A 40 -4.73 5.94 3.15
N ASN A 41 -5.75 5.07 3.25
CA ASN A 41 -7.04 5.37 3.85
C ASN A 41 -7.16 4.85 5.31
N ASP A 42 -6.04 4.63 6.00
CA ASP A 42 -6.00 4.21 7.41
C ASP A 42 -6.73 2.91 7.72
N VAL A 43 -6.86 2.03 6.72
CA VAL A 43 -7.42 0.70 6.95
C VAL A 43 -6.42 -0.10 7.80
N LYS A 44 -6.92 -0.70 8.88
CA LYS A 44 -6.10 -1.49 9.82
C LYS A 44 -5.40 -2.64 9.10
N LEU A 45 -4.12 -2.85 9.39
CA LEU A 45 -3.28 -3.90 8.79
C LEU A 45 -3.90 -5.31 8.80
N PRO A 46 -4.59 -5.78 9.87
CA PRO A 46 -5.24 -7.09 9.85
C PRO A 46 -6.32 -7.21 8.77
N VAL A 47 -7.04 -6.11 8.50
CA VAL A 47 -8.08 -6.05 7.46
C VAL A 47 -7.42 -6.12 6.09
N ILE A 48 -6.41 -5.29 5.83
CA ILE A 48 -5.70 -5.34 4.53
C ILE A 48 -5.11 -6.74 4.28
N SER A 49 -4.47 -7.34 5.29
CA SER A 49 -3.92 -8.70 5.21
C SER A 49 -5.00 -9.75 4.93
N SER A 50 -6.16 -9.66 5.58
CA SER A 50 -7.28 -10.57 5.31
C SER A 50 -7.81 -10.43 3.88
N THR A 51 -7.90 -9.20 3.37
CA THR A 51 -8.39 -8.92 2.01
C THR A 51 -7.42 -9.39 0.93
N LEU A 52 -6.11 -9.22 1.14
CA LEU A 52 -5.09 -9.65 0.18
C LEU A 52 -4.77 -11.15 0.32
N GLY A 53 -5.21 -11.82 1.38
CA GLY A 53 -4.83 -13.18 1.71
C GLY A 53 -3.48 -13.23 2.45
N HIS A 54 -3.30 -14.29 3.25
CA HIS A 54 -2.16 -14.48 4.16
C HIS A 54 -0.85 -13.96 3.57
N ILE A 55 -0.24 -13.03 4.32
CA ILE A 55 0.98 -12.26 4.04
C ILE A 55 1.84 -12.91 2.95
N THR A 56 1.69 -12.42 1.72
CA THR A 56 2.76 -12.49 0.73
C THR A 56 3.78 -11.43 1.11
N SER A 57 5.07 -11.78 1.12
CA SER A 57 6.22 -10.94 1.50
C SER A 57 6.21 -9.52 0.92
N GLU A 58 5.59 -9.35 -0.24
CA GLU A 58 5.47 -8.07 -0.92
C GLU A 58 4.50 -7.08 -0.25
N ALA A 59 3.42 -7.56 0.34
CA ALA A 59 2.50 -6.71 1.10
C ALA A 59 3.24 -6.15 2.32
N THR A 60 4.05 -6.98 2.99
CA THR A 60 4.91 -6.59 4.12
C THR A 60 5.84 -5.43 3.75
N ASN A 61 6.42 -5.42 2.55
CA ASN A 61 7.34 -4.36 2.13
C ASN A 61 6.62 -3.01 1.95
N ILE A 62 5.43 -3.02 1.33
CA ILE A 62 4.60 -1.80 1.16
C ILE A 62 4.19 -1.23 2.53
N TYR A 63 3.82 -2.11 3.48
CA TYR A 63 3.46 -1.71 4.83
C TYR A 63 4.64 -1.05 5.54
N LEU A 64 5.81 -1.69 5.55
CA LEU A 64 7.01 -1.16 6.21
C LEU A 64 7.41 0.22 5.66
N HIS A 65 7.37 0.40 4.34
CA HIS A 65 7.72 1.69 3.73
C HIS A 65 6.75 2.81 4.12
N THR A 66 5.46 2.51 4.24
CA THR A 66 4.44 3.50 4.59
C THR A 66 4.42 3.79 6.09
N ASP A 67 4.62 2.79 6.95
CA ASP A 67 4.78 2.98 8.40
C ASP A 67 5.97 3.89 8.70
N ILE A 68 7.11 3.73 8.02
CA ILE A 68 8.25 4.66 8.17
C ILE A 68 7.84 6.09 7.81
N SER A 69 7.04 6.27 6.75
CA SER A 69 6.59 7.61 6.35
C SER A 69 5.67 8.24 7.40
N ARG A 70 4.78 7.46 8.01
CA ARG A 70 3.89 7.89 9.11
C ARG A 70 4.61 8.11 10.43
N LEU A 71 5.58 7.26 10.76
CA LEU A 71 6.43 7.41 11.94
C LEU A 71 7.20 8.74 11.92
N ARG A 72 7.52 9.26 10.71
CA ARG A 72 8.13 10.58 10.56
C ARG A 72 7.19 11.74 10.88
N GLU A 73 5.88 11.56 10.72
CA GLU A 73 4.87 12.57 11.09
C GLU A 73 4.68 12.64 12.61
N CYS A 74 4.93 11.55 13.32
CA CYS A 74 4.89 11.47 14.77
C CYS A 74 6.26 11.67 15.44
N VAL A 75 7.21 12.32 14.76
CA VAL A 75 8.50 12.65 15.39
C VAL A 75 8.24 13.60 16.54
N LEU A 76 8.31 13.05 17.75
CA LEU A 76 8.32 13.82 18.99
C LEU A 76 9.63 14.59 19.06
N ASP A 77 9.54 15.88 19.36
CA ASP A 77 10.72 16.71 19.61
C ASP A 77 11.42 16.17 20.88
N PRO A 78 12.67 15.67 20.79
CA PRO A 78 13.38 15.18 21.96
C PRO A 78 13.55 16.25 23.05
N GLU A 79 13.53 17.55 22.71
CA GLU A 79 13.65 18.62 23.70
C GLU A 79 12.38 18.79 24.55
N GLU A 80 11.18 18.54 24.00
CA GLU A 80 9.93 18.57 24.78
C GLU A 80 9.86 17.42 25.79
N VAL A 81 10.35 16.23 25.42
CA VAL A 81 10.27 15.03 26.28
C VAL A 81 11.26 15.08 27.44
N LEU A 82 12.44 15.68 27.23
CA LEU A 82 13.49 15.80 28.26
C LEU A 82 13.21 16.92 29.29
N SER A 83 12.27 17.82 29.01
CA SER A 83 11.90 18.92 29.91
C SER A 83 11.07 18.49 31.14
N HIS A 84 10.66 17.23 31.21
CA HIS A 84 9.82 16.68 32.29
C HIS A 84 10.58 15.83 33.33
N GLU A 85 11.91 15.73 33.26
CA GLU A 85 12.71 14.89 34.17
C GLU A 85 13.37 15.63 35.35
N GLU A 86 13.05 16.91 35.58
CA GLU A 86 13.60 17.71 36.70
C GLU A 86 12.55 18.18 37.74
N LYS A 87 11.53 17.37 38.06
CA LYS A 87 10.72 17.68 39.26
C LYS A 87 10.38 16.49 40.14
#